data_AF-A0A932YWM9-F1
#
_entry.id   AF-A0A932YWM9-F1
#
_cell.length_a   1.000
_cell.length_b   1.000
_cell.length_c   1.000
_cell.angle_alpha   90.00
_cell.angle_beta   90.00
_cell.angle_gamma   90.00
#
_symmetry.space_group_name_H-M   'P 1'
#
loop_
_entity.id
_entity.type
_entity.pdbx_description
1 polymer ?
#
loop_
_entity_poly.entity_id
_entity_poly.type
_entity_poly.pdbx_seq_one_letter_code
_entity_poly.pdbx_strand_id
1 'polypeptide(L)' 'MVKDAPKMKGWRARDKTSGRLRKKRSDTKVKTLHKRYRRSFAGHDAWQLGTLLKRRRKKSLKALLK' A
#
# COMPACT_ATOMS: atom_id res chain seq x y z
N MET A 1 -2.08 3.58 20.36
CA MET A 1 -1.39 4.22 19.21
C MET A 1 0.03 4.55 19.67
N VAL A 2 1.04 4.59 18.79
CA VAL A 2 2.43 4.92 19.16
C VAL A 2 2.85 6.18 18.39
N LYS A 3 3.46 7.15 19.08
CA LYS A 3 3.95 8.39 18.47
C LYS A 3 5.16 8.02 17.61
N ASP A 4 5.11 8.31 16.31
CA ASP A 4 6.22 8.02 15.42
C ASP A 4 7.46 8.86 15.80
N ALA A 5 8.64 8.44 15.33
CA ALA A 5 9.91 9.08 15.64
C ALA A 5 9.91 10.60 15.33
N PRO A 6 10.75 11.40 16.02
CA PRO A 6 10.88 12.83 15.74
C PRO A 6 11.09 13.09 14.24
N LYS A 7 10.39 14.08 13.68
CA LYS A 7 10.31 14.43 12.23
C LYS A 7 9.37 13.57 11.37
N MET A 8 8.67 12.59 11.93
CA MET A 8 7.54 11.92 11.24
C MET A 8 6.22 12.67 11.43
N LYS A 9 5.30 12.58 10.46
CA LYS A 9 3.97 13.27 10.42
C LYS A 9 2.97 12.89 11.55
N GLY A 10 3.43 12.40 12.70
CA GLY A 10 2.61 12.08 13.87
C GLY A 10 2.08 10.64 13.90
N TRP A 11 0.96 10.43 14.59
CA TRP A 11 0.40 9.11 14.89
C TRP A 11 -0.14 8.43 13.62
N ARG A 12 0.43 7.28 13.27
CA ARG A 12 -0.06 6.47 12.14
C ARG A 12 -0.72 5.19 12.63
N ALA A 13 -1.77 4.80 11.91
CA ALA A 13 -2.45 3.54 12.16
C ALA A 13 -1.47 2.37 11.94
N ARG A 14 -1.30 1.58 13.01
CA ARG A 14 -0.52 0.35 13.01
C ARG A 14 -1.45 -0.84 12.91
N ASP A 15 -0.94 -1.91 12.34
CA ASP A 15 -1.59 -3.20 12.34
C ASP A 15 -1.66 -3.73 13.79
N LYS A 16 -2.84 -4.17 14.21
CA LYS A 16 -3.11 -4.49 15.63
C LYS A 16 -2.32 -5.71 16.11
N THR A 17 -2.04 -6.67 15.24
CA THR A 17 -1.36 -7.92 15.60
C THR A 17 0.15 -7.80 15.54
N SER A 18 0.70 -7.02 14.61
CA SER A 18 2.16 -6.90 14.42
C SER A 18 2.79 -5.60 14.95
N GLY A 19 1.99 -4.58 15.30
CA GLY A 19 2.50 -3.25 15.70
C GLY A 19 3.20 -2.48 14.57
N ARG A 20 3.31 -3.05 13.38
CA ARG A 20 3.93 -2.44 12.19
C ARG A 20 2.98 -1.43 11.54
N LEU A 21 3.53 -0.53 10.73
CA LEU A 21 2.69 0.37 9.91
C LEU A 21 1.73 -0.44 9.05
N ARG A 22 0.45 -0.08 9.10
CA ARG A 22 -0.61 -0.82 8.41
C ARG A 22 -0.34 -0.88 6.90
N LYS A 23 -0.36 -2.08 6.33
CA LYS A 23 -0.25 -2.28 4.88
C LYS A 23 -1.47 -1.69 4.16
N LYS A 24 -1.29 -1.30 2.89
CA LYS A 24 -2.43 -0.95 2.03
C LYS A 24 -3.29 -2.21 1.82
N ARG A 25 -4.61 -2.05 1.93
CA ARG A 25 -5.56 -3.17 1.79
C ARG A 25 -5.52 -3.77 0.38
N SER A 26 -5.65 -5.09 0.28
CA SER A 26 -5.57 -5.84 -0.98
C SER A 26 -6.71 -5.55 -1.95
N ASP A 27 -7.87 -5.15 -1.46
CA ASP A 27 -9.06 -4.78 -2.23
C ASP A 27 -8.96 -3.41 -2.93
N THR A 28 -7.92 -2.61 -2.63
CA THR A 28 -7.75 -1.28 -3.24
C THR A 28 -7.64 -1.39 -4.76
N LYS A 29 -8.46 -0.65 -5.51
CA LYS A 29 -8.42 -0.64 -6.98
C LYS A 29 -7.12 -0.05 -7.53
N VAL A 30 -6.62 -0.61 -8.63
CA VAL A 30 -5.42 -0.14 -9.33
C VAL A 30 -5.59 1.30 -9.83
N LYS A 31 -6.77 1.65 -10.34
CA LYS A 31 -7.12 3.03 -10.72
C LYS A 31 -6.86 4.04 -9.60
N THR A 32 -7.22 3.69 -8.37
CA THR A 32 -6.99 4.55 -7.19
C THR A 32 -5.51 4.70 -6.88
N LEU A 33 -4.71 3.65 -7.14
CA LEU A 33 -3.26 3.71 -6.98
C LEU A 33 -2.63 4.61 -8.05
N HIS A 34 -3.03 4.49 -9.32
CA HIS A 34 -2.53 5.39 -10.38
C HIS A 34 -2.77 6.85 -10.02
N LYS A 35 -4.00 7.20 -9.64
CA LYS A 35 -4.35 8.57 -9.23
C LYS A 35 -3.51 9.06 -8.06
N ARG A 36 -3.31 8.21 -7.06
CA ARG A 36 -2.62 8.61 -5.82
C ARG A 36 -1.10 8.76 -5.98
N TYR A 37 -0.48 7.90 -6.78
CA TYR A 37 0.96 7.87 -6.94
C TYR A 37 1.44 8.46 -8.27
N ARG A 38 0.51 8.90 -9.14
CA ARG A 38 0.76 9.41 -10.49
C ARG A 38 1.73 8.51 -11.28
N ARG A 39 1.63 7.19 -11.06
CA ARG A 39 2.50 6.17 -11.64
C ARG A 39 1.64 5.14 -12.35
N SER A 40 2.05 4.72 -13.55
CA SER A 40 1.40 3.63 -14.26
C SER A 40 1.76 2.29 -13.62
N PHE A 41 0.77 1.63 -13.04
CA PHE A 41 0.84 0.24 -12.63
C PHE A 41 0.29 -0.61 -13.75
N ALA A 42 1.10 -1.51 -14.28
CA ALA A 42 0.68 -2.38 -15.36
C ALA A 42 -0.43 -3.35 -14.91
N GLY A 43 -1.54 -3.35 -15.63
CA GLY A 43 -2.74 -4.11 -15.33
C GLY A 43 -3.99 -3.31 -15.63
N HIS A 44 -5.15 -3.90 -15.41
CA HIS A 44 -6.43 -3.23 -15.62
C HIS A 44 -6.79 -2.34 -14.42
N ASP A 45 -7.28 -1.13 -14.66
CA ASP A 45 -7.79 -0.19 -13.66
C ASP A 45 -8.75 -0.79 -12.62
N ALA A 46 -9.57 -1.75 -13.07
CA ALA A 46 -10.57 -2.43 -12.25
C ALA A 46 -9.98 -3.50 -11.34
N TRP A 47 -8.71 -3.89 -11.51
CA TRP A 47 -8.07 -4.88 -10.66
C TRP A 47 -7.87 -4.36 -9.25
N GLN A 48 -7.81 -5.31 -8.33
CA GLN A 48 -7.46 -5.07 -6.95
C GLN A 48 -5.94 -5.17 -6.76
N LEU A 49 -5.41 -4.43 -5.78
CA LEU A 49 -3.99 -4.45 -5.41
C LEU A 49 -3.51 -5.87 -5.12
N GLY A 50 -4.32 -6.72 -4.48
CA GLY A 50 -3.99 -8.11 -4.21
C GLY A 50 -3.71 -8.90 -5.48
N THR A 51 -4.56 -8.76 -6.49
CA THR A 51 -4.38 -9.40 -7.82
C THR A 51 -3.12 -8.89 -8.51
N LEU A 52 -2.90 -7.58 -8.49
CA LEU A 52 -1.70 -6.96 -9.05
C LEU A 52 -0.41 -7.49 -8.37
N LEU A 53 -0.40 -7.55 -7.05
CA LEU A 53 0.73 -8.04 -6.26
C LEU A 53 1.04 -9.51 -6.55
N LYS A 54 0.01 -10.37 -6.64
CA LYS A 54 0.18 -11.79 -7.01
C LYS A 54 0.81 -11.94 -8.40
N ARG A 55 0.25 -11.26 -9.41
CA ARG A 55 0.78 -11.29 -10.78
C ARG A 55 2.23 -10.80 -10.88
N ARG A 56 2.57 -9.77 -10.10
CA ARG A 56 3.93 -9.19 -10.08
C ARG A 56 4.88 -9.88 -9.09
N ARG A 57 4.42 -10.93 -8.40
CA ARG A 57 5.17 -11.64 -7.34
C ARG A 57 5.74 -10.68 -6.27
N LYS A 58 5.00 -9.62 -5.92
CA LYS A 58 5.38 -8.61 -4.91
C LYS A 58 4.60 -8.81 -3.62
N LYS A 59 5.25 -8.59 -2.48
CA LYS A 59 4.65 -8.81 -1.14
C LYS A 59 3.79 -7.63 -0.63
N SER A 60 3.97 -6.42 -1.17
CA SER A 60 3.24 -5.22 -0.73
C SER A 60 3.29 -4.09 -1.77
N LEU A 61 2.40 -3.11 -1.63
CA LEU A 61 2.45 -1.88 -2.44
C LEU A 61 3.80 -1.15 -2.32
N LYS A 62 4.43 -1.16 -1.13
CA LYS A 62 5.76 -0.57 -0.95
C LYS A 62 6.81 -1.25 -1.84
N ALA A 63 6.75 -2.57 -1.96
CA ALA A 63 7.66 -3.34 -2.82
C ALA A 63 7.35 -3.18 -4.33
N LEU A 64 6.16 -2.68 -4.66
CA LEU A 64 5.74 -2.36 -6.03
C LEU A 64 6.15 -0.92 -6.43
N LEU A 65 6.33 -0.03 -5.45
CA LEU A 65 6.76 1.36 -5.64
C LEU A 65 8.28 1.54 -5.62
N LYS A 66 9.01 0.59 -5.04
CA LYS A 66 10.47 0.54 -5.01
C LYS A 66 10.99 0.00 -6.33
#